data_AF-A0A3M6UTU9-F1
#
_entry.id   AF-A0A3M6UTU9-F1
#
_cell.length_a   1.000
_cell.length_b   1.000
_cell.length_c   1.000
_cell.angle_alpha   90.00
_cell.angle_beta   90.00
_cell.angle_gamma   90.00
#
_symmetry.space_group_name_H-M   'P 1'
#
loop_
_entity.id
_entity.type
_entity.pdbx_description
1 polymer ?
#
loop_
_entity_poly.entity_id
_entity_poly.type
_entity_poly.pdbx_seq_one_letter_code
_entity_poly.pdbx_strand_id
1 'polypeptide(L)'
;MPWSATQQKRLGFEKNILEKYFGNRVSWINPTSDTKVEVRVTTTNDKQYTLRVYIPRDFPNSCPDMIVSNPSSCLRMRDGSVMSALSGLNHTMGGRDGCTQICHFKPNLWKDDNTLYQVVMKGLIWLEGYEAHLRTGQPLSNYLQEM
;
A
#
# COMPACT_ATOMS: atom_id res chain seq x y z
N MET A 1 -13.18 7.08 -17.29
CA MET A 1 -14.62 6.81 -17.15
C MET A 1 -14.99 6.94 -15.69
N PRO A 2 -16.17 7.51 -15.37
CA PRO A 2 -16.64 7.61 -13.99
C PRO A 2 -16.95 6.23 -13.41
N TRP A 3 -16.91 6.12 -12.08
CA TRP A 3 -17.30 4.90 -11.36
C TRP A 3 -18.78 4.55 -11.58
N SER A 4 -19.09 3.27 -11.77
CA SER A 4 -20.48 2.77 -11.80
C SER A 4 -21.19 2.98 -10.45
N ALA A 5 -22.52 2.93 -10.43
CA ALA A 5 -23.31 3.08 -9.19
C ALA A 5 -22.91 2.05 -8.12
N THR A 6 -22.62 0.81 -8.51
CA THR A 6 -22.15 -0.24 -7.58
C THR A 6 -20.77 0.09 -7.02
N GLN A 7 -19.86 0.56 -7.87
CA GLN A 7 -18.52 0.97 -7.44
C GLN A 7 -18.55 2.18 -6.53
N GLN A 8 -19.42 3.16 -6.79
CA GLN A 8 -19.61 4.32 -5.91
C GLN A 8 -20.08 3.91 -4.51
N LYS A 9 -21.05 2.98 -4.42
CA LYS A 9 -21.48 2.42 -3.12
C LYS A 9 -20.33 1.72 -2.42
N ARG A 10 -19.56 0.91 -3.14
CA ARG A 10 -18.41 0.21 -2.59
C ARG A 10 -17.32 1.17 -2.11
N LEU A 11 -16.92 2.15 -2.91
CA LEU A 11 -15.92 3.14 -2.52
C LEU A 11 -16.39 4.04 -1.36
N GLY A 12 -17.69 4.33 -1.28
CA GLY A 12 -18.28 5.01 -0.13
C GLY A 12 -18.16 4.20 1.17
N PHE A 13 -18.39 2.88 1.09
CA PHE A 13 -18.15 1.97 2.22
C PHE A 13 -16.66 1.93 2.62
N GLU A 14 -15.75 1.81 1.65
CA GLU A 14 -14.30 1.84 1.93
C GLU A 14 -13.85 3.16 2.56
N LYS A 15 -14.39 4.29 2.09
CA LYS A 15 -14.17 5.61 2.68
C LYS A 15 -14.57 5.66 4.15
N ASN A 16 -15.76 5.18 4.47
CA ASN A 16 -16.24 5.15 5.86
C ASN A 16 -15.33 4.31 6.76
N ILE A 17 -14.85 3.15 6.28
CA ILE A 17 -13.93 2.30 7.04
C ILE A 17 -12.59 3.01 7.26
N LEU A 18 -11.96 3.51 6.19
CA LEU A 18 -10.64 4.13 6.28
C LEU A 18 -10.68 5.38 7.16
N GLU A 19 -11.69 6.23 7.02
CA GLU A 19 -11.84 7.44 7.84
C GLU A 19 -12.15 7.11 9.29
N LYS A 20 -12.88 6.01 9.58
CA LYS A 20 -13.09 5.53 10.95
C LYS A 20 -11.78 5.13 11.65
N TYR A 21 -10.88 4.44 10.96
CA TYR A 21 -9.64 3.92 11.57
C TYR A 21 -8.45 4.89 11.50
N PHE A 22 -8.35 5.68 10.43
CA PHE A 22 -7.21 6.55 10.19
C PHE A 22 -7.54 8.05 10.36
N GLY A 23 -8.82 8.43 10.39
CA GLY A 23 -9.26 9.81 10.61
C GLY A 23 -8.74 10.76 9.54
N ASN A 24 -8.23 11.92 9.98
CA ASN A 24 -7.67 12.97 9.11
C ASN A 24 -6.35 12.59 8.41
N ARG A 25 -5.90 11.33 8.54
CA ARG A 25 -4.71 10.80 7.86
C ARG A 25 -5.01 10.23 6.47
N VAL A 26 -6.28 10.16 6.09
CA VAL A 26 -6.73 9.67 4.78
C VAL A 26 -6.92 10.85 3.82
N SER A 27 -6.45 10.70 2.59
CA SER A 27 -6.71 11.64 1.49
C SER A 27 -7.15 10.88 0.25
N TRP A 28 -8.22 11.36 -0.41
CA TRP A 28 -8.75 10.78 -1.64
C TRP A 28 -8.40 11.68 -2.81
N ILE A 29 -7.66 11.15 -3.79
CA ILE A 29 -7.19 11.86 -4.97
C ILE A 29 -8.01 11.38 -6.17
N ASN A 30 -8.51 12.33 -6.97
CA ASN A 30 -9.36 12.08 -8.13
C ASN A 30 -10.54 11.12 -7.81
N PRO A 31 -11.44 11.47 -6.86
CA PRO A 31 -12.45 10.55 -6.34
C PRO A 31 -13.50 10.10 -7.37
N THR A 32 -13.58 10.76 -8.52
CA THR A 32 -14.57 10.48 -9.56
C THR A 32 -14.05 9.60 -10.70
N SER A 33 -12.72 9.46 -10.86
CA SER A 33 -12.08 8.59 -11.85
C SER A 33 -10.56 8.51 -11.60
N ASP A 34 -9.90 7.38 -11.90
CA ASP A 34 -8.45 7.20 -11.58
C ASP A 34 -8.15 7.48 -10.09
N THR A 35 -9.03 6.98 -9.22
CA THR A 35 -8.99 7.27 -7.80
C THR A 35 -7.76 6.65 -7.16
N LYS A 36 -7.10 7.44 -6.30
CA LYS A 36 -6.02 6.99 -5.44
C LYS A 36 -6.36 7.37 -4.01
N VAL A 37 -5.92 6.55 -3.06
CA VAL A 37 -6.10 6.83 -1.63
C VAL A 37 -4.73 6.89 -0.99
N GLU A 38 -4.45 7.98 -0.29
CA GLU A 38 -3.26 8.11 0.53
C GLU A 38 -3.62 7.98 2.01
N VAL A 39 -2.83 7.19 2.73
CA VAL A 39 -2.96 7.04 4.18
C VAL A 39 -1.61 7.28 4.83
N ARG A 40 -1.56 8.28 5.72
CA ARG A 40 -0.39 8.52 6.59
C ARG A 40 -0.39 7.51 7.73
N VAL A 41 0.70 6.77 7.85
CA VAL A 41 0.91 5.74 8.86
C VAL A 41 2.18 6.01 9.65
N THR A 42 2.26 5.44 10.85
CA THR A 42 3.40 5.57 11.74
C THR A 42 3.79 4.18 12.20
N THR A 43 5.05 3.84 12.02
CA THR A 43 5.59 2.55 12.46
C THR A 43 5.82 2.55 13.97
N THR A 44 6.05 1.38 14.55
CA THR A 44 6.30 1.22 16.00
C THR A 44 7.53 1.95 16.52
N ASN A 45 8.47 2.32 15.64
CA ASN A 45 9.65 3.13 15.96
C ASN A 45 9.51 4.62 15.53
N ASP A 46 8.27 5.11 15.49
CA ASP A 46 7.89 6.51 15.25
C ASP A 46 8.28 7.07 13.87
N LYS A 47 8.58 6.22 12.89
CA LYS A 47 8.81 6.66 11.51
C LYS A 47 7.47 6.84 10.79
N GLN A 48 7.35 7.96 10.09
CA GLN A 48 6.14 8.31 9.36
C GLN A 48 6.30 8.06 7.88
N TYR A 49 5.30 7.42 7.29
CA TYR A 49 5.21 7.11 5.88
C TYR A 49 3.83 7.45 5.33
N THR A 50 3.74 7.60 4.01
CA THR A 50 2.45 7.64 3.33
C THR A 50 2.36 6.45 2.40
N LEU A 51 1.30 5.66 2.55
CA LEU A 51 0.94 4.60 1.62
C LEU A 51 -0.05 5.15 0.61
N ARG A 52 0.21 4.96 -0.68
CA ARG A 52 -0.72 5.33 -1.75
C ARG A 52 -1.24 4.06 -2.42
N VAL A 53 -2.55 3.89 -2.38
CA VAL A 53 -3.28 2.79 -3.02
C VAL A 53 -3.91 3.29 -4.32
N TYR A 54 -3.70 2.56 -5.41
CA TYR A 54 -4.28 2.85 -6.72
C TYR A 54 -5.50 1.97 -6.94
N ILE A 55 -6.67 2.58 -7.09
CA ILE A 55 -7.93 1.84 -7.23
C ILE A 55 -8.08 1.39 -8.70
N PRO A 56 -8.14 0.07 -8.96
CA PRO A 56 -8.26 -0.43 -10.32
C PRO A 56 -9.64 -0.13 -10.90
N ARG A 57 -9.74 -0.02 -12.23
CA ARG A 57 -10.96 0.41 -12.92
C ARG A 57 -12.16 -0.52 -12.70
N ASP A 58 -11.89 -1.79 -12.43
CA ASP A 58 -12.86 -2.85 -12.18
C ASP A 58 -12.98 -3.20 -10.69
N PHE A 59 -12.43 -2.37 -9.78
CA PHE A 59 -12.57 -2.57 -8.33
C PHE A 59 -14.05 -2.81 -7.97
N PRO A 60 -14.36 -3.79 -7.10
CA PRO A 60 -13.45 -4.61 -6.28
C PRO A 60 -12.96 -5.92 -6.94
N ASN A 61 -13.18 -6.14 -8.23
CA ASN A 61 -12.84 -7.43 -8.88
C ASN A 61 -11.32 -7.67 -8.98
N SER A 62 -10.54 -6.60 -9.13
CA SER A 62 -9.08 -6.65 -9.11
C SER A 62 -8.48 -6.08 -7.83
N CYS A 63 -7.37 -6.68 -7.41
CA CYS A 63 -6.57 -6.21 -6.29
C CYS A 63 -5.95 -4.83 -6.61
N PRO A 64 -6.04 -3.84 -5.70
CA PRO A 64 -5.33 -2.58 -5.83
C PRO A 64 -3.80 -2.73 -5.79
N ASP A 65 -3.10 -1.78 -6.39
CA ASP A 65 -1.65 -1.63 -6.23
C ASP A 65 -1.34 -0.66 -5.09
N MET A 66 -0.16 -0.79 -4.47
CA MET A 66 0.28 0.11 -3.41
C MET A 66 1.75 0.49 -3.53
N ILE A 67 2.04 1.77 -3.27
CA ILE A 67 3.41 2.31 -3.14
C ILE A 67 3.60 2.96 -1.78
N VAL A 68 4.86 3.17 -1.40
CA VAL A 68 5.24 4.13 -0.36
C VAL A 68 5.50 5.48 -1.04
N SER A 69 4.57 6.43 -0.92
CA SER A 69 4.61 7.72 -1.64
C SER A 69 5.29 8.85 -0.87
N ASN A 70 5.50 8.67 0.44
CA ASN A 70 6.35 9.52 1.26
C ASN A 70 7.33 8.64 2.03
N PRO A 71 8.65 8.78 1.82
CA PRO A 71 9.32 9.77 0.95
C PRO A 71 8.94 9.63 -0.54
N SER A 72 8.90 10.75 -1.28
CA SER A 72 8.53 10.78 -2.71
C SER A 72 9.67 10.31 -3.62
N SER A 73 10.27 9.18 -3.28
CA SER A 73 11.33 8.50 -3.99
C SER A 73 11.32 7.02 -3.60
N CYS A 74 11.91 6.16 -4.43
CA CYS A 74 12.14 4.77 -4.04
C CYS A 74 12.91 4.70 -2.71
N LEU A 75 12.47 3.78 -1.84
CA LEU A 75 13.14 3.47 -0.59
C LEU A 75 14.52 2.86 -0.86
N ARG A 76 15.35 2.82 0.17
CA ARG A 76 16.69 2.25 0.09
C ARG A 76 16.84 1.11 1.07
N MET A 77 17.56 0.08 0.64
CA MET A 77 18.00 -0.98 1.54
C MET A 77 19.05 -0.44 2.52
N ARG A 78 19.37 -1.23 3.54
CA ARG A 78 20.39 -0.87 4.54
C ARG A 78 21.75 -0.53 3.92
N ASP A 79 22.14 -1.21 2.85
CA ASP A 79 23.40 -0.98 2.12
C ASP A 79 23.37 0.27 1.22
N GLY A 80 22.25 1.00 1.19
CA GLY A 80 22.03 2.19 0.37
C GLY A 80 21.52 1.90 -1.04
N SER A 81 21.41 0.63 -1.47
CA SER A 81 20.85 0.28 -2.78
C SER A 81 19.37 0.64 -2.90
N VAL A 82 18.91 0.98 -4.11
CA VAL A 82 17.55 1.47 -4.34
C VAL A 82 16.56 0.30 -4.50
N MET A 83 15.42 0.38 -3.82
CA MET A 83 14.34 -0.61 -3.88
C MET A 83 13.35 -0.30 -5.02
N SER A 84 13.84 -0.31 -6.27
CA SER A 84 13.02 -0.05 -7.47
C SER A 84 12.80 -1.28 -8.35
N ALA A 85 13.39 -2.42 -8.00
CA ALA A 85 13.28 -3.67 -8.75
C ALA A 85 12.26 -4.63 -8.11
N LEU A 86 11.73 -5.56 -8.92
CA LEU A 86 10.96 -6.70 -8.43
C LEU A 86 11.86 -7.59 -7.58
N SER A 87 11.45 -7.89 -6.34
CA SER A 87 12.23 -8.75 -5.45
C SER A 87 11.31 -9.51 -4.50
N GLY A 88 11.37 -10.84 -4.54
CA GLY A 88 10.70 -11.70 -3.57
C GLY A 88 11.27 -11.56 -2.16
N LEU A 89 12.60 -11.37 -2.04
CA LEU A 89 13.26 -11.19 -0.74
C LEU A 89 12.84 -9.89 -0.03
N ASN A 90 12.54 -8.86 -0.80
CA ASN A 90 12.17 -7.55 -0.27
C ASN A 90 10.67 -7.26 -0.40
N HIS A 91 9.88 -8.20 -0.91
CA HIS A 91 8.46 -8.03 -1.20
C HIS A 91 8.16 -6.73 -1.98
N THR A 92 8.99 -6.42 -2.99
CA THR A 92 8.80 -5.26 -3.88
C THR A 92 8.29 -5.71 -5.24
N MET A 93 7.41 -4.92 -5.84
CA MET A 93 6.82 -5.15 -7.17
C MET A 93 7.48 -4.27 -8.26
N GLY A 94 8.64 -3.68 -7.96
CA GLY A 94 9.31 -2.71 -8.82
C GLY A 94 9.09 -1.27 -8.35
N GLY A 95 9.11 -0.34 -9.31
CA GLY A 95 8.86 1.08 -9.09
C GLY A 95 7.61 1.56 -9.83
N ARG A 96 6.84 2.44 -9.19
CA ARG A 96 5.70 3.15 -9.79
C ARG A 96 5.72 4.59 -9.32
N ASP A 97 5.52 5.52 -10.26
CA ASP A 97 5.56 6.97 -10.02
C ASP A 97 6.85 7.42 -9.28
N GLY A 98 8.00 6.80 -9.62
CA GLY A 98 9.30 7.07 -8.98
C GLY A 98 9.44 6.55 -7.54
N CYS A 99 8.45 5.81 -7.04
CA CYS A 99 8.39 5.29 -5.68
C CYS A 99 8.43 3.75 -5.65
N THR A 100 8.79 3.17 -4.50
CA THR A 100 8.81 1.72 -4.32
C THR A 100 7.37 1.18 -4.30
N GLN A 101 7.06 0.28 -5.23
CA GLN A 101 5.83 -0.49 -5.20
C GLN A 101 6.03 -1.73 -4.34
N ILE A 102 5.09 -1.98 -3.42
CA ILE A 102 5.21 -3.05 -2.43
C ILE A 102 4.15 -4.12 -2.67
N CYS A 103 4.54 -5.37 -2.44
CA CYS A 103 3.61 -6.49 -2.40
C CYS A 103 2.81 -6.41 -1.09
N HIS A 104 1.53 -6.80 -1.13
CA HIS A 104 0.63 -6.72 0.03
C HIS A 104 -0.47 -7.80 0.02
N PHE A 105 -0.89 -8.23 -1.18
CA PHE A 105 -1.78 -9.35 -1.43
C PHE A 105 -1.31 -10.14 -2.64
N LYS A 106 -1.51 -11.47 -2.61
CA LYS A 106 -1.40 -12.30 -3.80
C LYS A 106 -2.64 -12.12 -4.66
N PRO A 107 -2.53 -11.71 -5.94
CA PRO A 107 -3.70 -11.41 -6.78
C PRO A 107 -4.70 -12.56 -6.91
N ASN A 108 -4.23 -13.82 -6.89
CA ASN A 108 -5.08 -15.01 -6.97
C ASN A 108 -5.83 -15.34 -5.67
N LEU A 109 -5.51 -14.69 -4.56
CA LEU A 109 -6.20 -14.83 -3.27
C LEU A 109 -7.08 -13.61 -2.95
N TRP A 110 -7.02 -12.57 -3.78
CA TRP A 110 -7.90 -11.41 -3.66
C TRP A 110 -9.35 -11.82 -3.87
N LYS A 111 -10.22 -11.33 -3.00
CA LYS A 111 -11.66 -11.48 -3.07
C LYS A 111 -12.31 -10.11 -3.06
N ASP A 112 -13.48 -10.01 -3.67
CA ASP A 112 -14.22 -8.76 -3.68
C ASP A 112 -14.64 -8.32 -2.27
N ASP A 113 -14.75 -9.21 -1.28
CA ASP A 113 -14.99 -8.85 0.11
C ASP A 113 -13.76 -8.26 0.86
N ASN A 114 -12.56 -8.27 0.26
CA ASN A 114 -11.38 -7.64 0.84
C ASN A 114 -11.45 -6.12 0.79
N THR A 115 -11.03 -5.45 1.86
CA THR A 115 -11.17 -4.00 2.05
C THR A 115 -9.87 -3.24 1.81
N LEU A 116 -9.98 -1.94 1.48
CA LEU A 116 -8.82 -1.05 1.43
C LEU A 116 -8.16 -0.90 2.80
N TYR A 117 -8.91 -1.06 3.89
CA TYR A 117 -8.33 -1.15 5.23
C TYR A 117 -7.33 -2.31 5.34
N GLN A 118 -7.70 -3.50 4.88
CA GLN A 118 -6.80 -4.66 4.90
C GLN A 118 -5.57 -4.41 4.02
N VAL A 119 -5.73 -3.78 2.85
CA VAL A 119 -4.61 -3.37 1.97
C VAL A 119 -3.65 -2.44 2.71
N VAL A 120 -4.16 -1.38 3.35
CA VAL A 120 -3.34 -0.41 4.10
C VAL A 120 -2.64 -1.08 5.29
N MET A 121 -3.32 -1.98 6.01
CA MET A 121 -2.72 -2.72 7.13
C MET A 121 -1.58 -3.64 6.67
N LYS A 122 -1.71 -4.30 5.52
CA LYS A 122 -0.61 -5.08 4.92
C LYS A 122 0.57 -4.18 4.54
N GLY A 123 0.31 -2.96 4.04
CA GLY A 123 1.34 -1.97 3.80
C GLY A 123 2.06 -1.50 5.07
N LEU A 124 1.33 -1.32 6.17
CA LEU A 124 1.93 -1.01 7.47
C LEU A 124 2.81 -2.17 7.96
N ILE A 125 2.35 -3.42 7.84
CA ILE A 125 3.17 -4.60 8.18
C ILE A 125 4.45 -4.65 7.33
N TRP A 126 4.36 -4.33 6.03
CA TRP A 126 5.54 -4.22 5.16
C TRP A 126 6.51 -3.16 5.70
N LEU A 127 6.02 -1.99 6.12
CA LEU A 127 6.82 -0.90 6.68
C LEU A 127 7.50 -1.30 8.01
N GLU A 128 6.84 -2.05 8.88
CA GLU A 128 7.48 -2.61 10.09
C GLU A 128 8.63 -3.55 9.72
N GLY A 129 8.42 -4.42 8.73
CA GLY A 129 9.47 -5.29 8.19
C GLY A 129 10.62 -4.50 7.56
N TYR A 130 10.31 -3.41 6.87
CA TYR A 130 11.31 -2.50 6.29
C TYR A 130 12.15 -1.81 7.37
N GLU A 131 11.54 -1.29 8.44
CA GLU A 131 12.27 -0.71 9.56
C GLU A 131 13.16 -1.75 10.26
N ALA A 132 12.67 -3.00 10.39
CA ALA A 132 13.49 -4.11 10.88
C ALA A 132 14.69 -4.38 9.94
N HIS A 133 14.47 -4.41 8.62
CA HIS A 133 15.53 -4.54 7.62
C HIS A 133 16.58 -3.43 7.73
N LEU A 134 16.18 -2.17 7.86
CA LEU A 134 17.12 -1.05 8.04
C LEU A 134 18.00 -1.24 9.28
N ARG A 135 17.44 -1.78 10.37
CA ARG A 135 18.15 -2.01 11.63
C ARG A 135 19.07 -3.24 11.61
N THR A 136 18.70 -4.32 10.91
CA THR A 136 19.39 -5.63 10.99
C THR A 136 20.13 -6.02 9.71
N GLY A 137 19.76 -5.44 8.57
CA GLY A 137 20.22 -5.84 7.23
C GLY A 137 19.61 -7.15 6.72
N GLN A 138 18.75 -7.81 7.49
CA GLN A 138 18.12 -9.07 7.08
C GLN A 138 17.04 -8.83 6.02
N PRO A 139 16.84 -9.75 5.06
CA PRO A 139 15.78 -9.63 4.04
C PRO A 139 14.39 -9.46 4.65
N LEU A 140 13.51 -8.70 3.99
CA LEU A 140 12.15 -8.48 4.49
C LEU A 140 11.33 -9.78 4.55
N SER A 141 11.62 -10.76 3.69
CA SER A 141 11.00 -12.09 3.72
C SER A 141 11.16 -12.83 5.05
N ASN A 142 12.18 -12.48 5.86
CA ASN A 142 12.35 -13.06 7.20
C ASN A 142 11.30 -12.54 8.19
N TYR A 143 10.70 -11.38 7.90
CA TYR A 143 9.68 -10.73 8.73
C TYR A 143 8.27 -10.87 8.14
N LEU A 144 8.16 -11.05 6.82
CA LEU A 144 6.92 -10.98 6.04
C LEU A 144 6.49 -12.35 5.51
N GLN A 145 6.45 -13.36 6.39
CA GLN A 145 6.22 -14.75 6.02
C GLN A 145 4.84 -15.02 5.38
N GLU A 146 3.83 -14.20 5.69
CA GLU A 146 2.43 -14.40 5.26
C GLU A 146 1.91 -13.30 4.32
N MET A 147 2.78 -12.80 3.44
CA MET A 147 2.38 -11.86 2.38
C MET A 147 2.07 -12.55 1.06
#